data_AF-A0A9W3FNX2-F1
#
_entry.id   AF-A0A9W3FNX2-F1
#
_cell.length_a   1.000
_cell.length_b   1.000
_cell.length_c   1.000
_cell.angle_alpha   90.00
_cell.angle_beta   90.00
_cell.angle_gamma   90.00
#
_symmetry.space_group_name_H-M   'P 1'
#
loop_
_entity.id
_entity.type
_entity.pdbx_description
1 polymer ?
#
loop_
_entity_poly.entity_id
_entity_poly.type
_entity_poly.pdbx_seq_one_letter_code
_entity_poly.pdbx_strand_id
1 'polypeptide(L)' 'SAVDYGDGPLLEARRLLHAVAAFAEHARAYMRGQLAGGPVQEDALWESLGHTKGAVQDALADDFNTRGVVDAVMGLVHH' A
#
# COMPACT_ATOMS: atom_id res chain seq x y z
N SER A 1 -0.05 24.95 -5.64
CA SER A 1 1.42 24.94 -5.52
C SER A 1 2.01 24.12 -6.64
N ALA A 2 3.19 24.51 -7.16
CA ALA A 2 3.91 23.70 -8.13
C ALA A 2 4.42 22.41 -7.47
N VAL A 3 4.40 21.30 -8.20
CA VAL A 3 4.98 20.03 -7.75
C VAL A 3 6.51 20.15 -7.83
N ASP A 4 7.19 19.80 -6.73
CA ASP A 4 8.66 19.75 -6.67
C ASP A 4 9.15 18.42 -7.24
N TYR A 5 9.94 18.50 -8.30
CA TYR A 5 10.55 17.35 -8.98
C TYR A 5 12.05 17.22 -8.68
N GLY A 6 12.54 17.80 -7.58
CA GLY A 6 13.91 17.60 -7.11
C GLY A 6 14.22 16.14 -6.75
N ASP A 7 15.51 15.85 -6.57
CA ASP A 7 16.00 14.50 -6.30
C ASP A 7 15.40 13.89 -5.02
N GLY A 8 15.15 14.72 -3.99
CA GLY A 8 14.57 14.27 -2.72
C GLY A 8 13.16 13.68 -2.89
N PRO A 9 12.16 14.47 -3.34
CA PRO A 9 10.81 13.97 -3.60
C PRO A 9 10.75 12.78 -4.57
N LEU A 10 11.57 12.79 -5.63
CA LEU A 10 11.63 11.68 -6.58
C LEU A 10 12.21 10.40 -5.97
N LEU A 11 13.24 10.53 -5.13
CA LEU A 11 13.81 9.40 -4.41
C LEU A 11 12.77 8.80 -3.47
N GLU A 12 12.01 9.63 -2.76
CA GLU A 12 10.96 9.17 -1.86
C GLU A 12 9.85 8.45 -2.62
N ALA A 13 9.36 9.03 -3.73
CA ALA A 13 8.38 8.38 -4.60
C ALA A 13 8.87 7.02 -5.10
N ARG A 14 10.16 6.91 -5.45
CA ARG A 14 10.78 5.63 -5.84
C ARG A 14 10.79 4.61 -4.69
N ARG A 15 11.07 5.04 -3.45
CA ARG A 15 11.04 4.15 -2.27
C ARG A 15 9.65 3.61 -2.01
N LEU A 16 8.63 4.47 -2.05
CA LEU A 16 7.24 4.07 -1.87
C LEU A 16 6.80 3.08 -2.95
N LEU A 17 7.11 3.36 -4.22
CA LEU A 17 6.80 2.46 -5.33
C LEU A 17 7.46 1.08 -5.16
N HIS A 18 8.73 1.04 -4.74
CA HIS A 18 9.42 -0.23 -4.48
C HIS A 18 8.77 -1.00 -3.33
N ALA A 19 8.37 -0.32 -2.25
CA ALA A 19 7.70 -0.97 -1.12
C ALA A 19 6.38 -1.62 -1.55
N VAL A 20 5.54 -0.90 -2.29
CA VAL A 20 4.26 -1.43 -2.81
C VAL A 20 4.50 -2.60 -3.76
N ALA A 21 5.48 -2.49 -4.67
CA ALA A 21 5.80 -3.56 -5.61
C ALA A 21 6.31 -4.82 -4.88
N ALA A 22 7.20 -4.66 -3.92
CA ALA A 22 7.71 -5.77 -3.12
C ALA A 22 6.61 -6.45 -2.31
N PHE A 23 5.72 -5.68 -1.68
CA PHE A 23 4.56 -6.22 -0.97
C PHE A 23 3.66 -7.03 -1.90
N ALA A 24 3.31 -6.50 -3.08
CA ALA A 24 2.48 -7.21 -4.04
C ALA A 24 3.11 -8.52 -4.53
N GLU A 25 4.43 -8.52 -4.79
CA GLU A 25 5.15 -9.73 -5.18
C GLU A 25 5.25 -10.75 -4.05
N HIS A 26 5.47 -10.31 -2.81
CA HIS A 26 5.42 -11.19 -1.64
C HIS A 26 4.03 -11.80 -1.43
N ALA A 27 2.97 -11.01 -1.52
CA ALA A 27 1.60 -11.51 -1.42
C ALA A 27 1.32 -12.57 -2.51
N ARG A 28 1.74 -12.32 -3.76
CA ARG A 28 1.62 -13.29 -4.87
C ARG A 28 2.43 -14.55 -4.64
N ALA A 29 3.65 -14.44 -4.14
CA ALA A 29 4.49 -15.59 -3.82
C ALA A 29 3.88 -16.42 -2.68
N TYR A 30 3.36 -15.77 -1.63
CA TYR A 30 2.64 -16.44 -0.53
C TYR A 30 1.41 -17.20 -1.05
N MET A 31 0.55 -16.55 -1.85
CA MET A 31 -0.64 -17.18 -2.45
C MET A 31 -0.31 -18.37 -3.36
N ARG A 32 0.91 -18.40 -3.93
CA ARG A 32 1.42 -19.53 -4.73
C ARG A 32 2.13 -20.60 -3.92
N GLY A 33 2.22 -20.46 -2.60
CA GLY A 33 2.98 -21.36 -1.72
C GLY A 33 4.50 -21.29 -1.92
N GLN A 34 5.01 -20.19 -2.49
CA GLN A 34 6.43 -20.00 -2.81
C GLN A 34 7.20 -19.29 -1.69
N LEU A 35 6.51 -18.79 -0.66
CA LEU A 35 7.12 -18.24 0.54
C LEU A 35 6.88 -19.20 1.71
N ALA A 36 7.95 -19.49 2.46
CA ALA A 36 7.85 -20.17 3.73
C ALA A 36 7.23 -19.21 4.76
N GLY A 37 5.99 -19.48 5.17
CA GLY A 37 5.28 -18.71 6.17
C GLY A 37 4.21 -19.59 6.82
N GLY A 38 3.95 -19.35 8.10
CA GLY A 38 2.77 -19.93 8.76
C GLY A 38 1.49 -19.43 8.10
N PRO A 39 0.34 -20.06 8.39
CA PRO A 39 -0.94 -19.56 7.91
C PRO A 39 -1.16 -18.12 8.38
N VAL A 40 -1.54 -17.24 7.45
CA VAL A 40 -2.06 -15.91 7.76
C VAL A 40 -3.35 -16.05 8.56
N GLN A 41 -3.52 -15.19 9.56
CA GLN A 41 -4.79 -15.06 10.27
C GLN A 41 -5.82 -14.38 9.36
N GLU A 42 -6.70 -15.16 8.75
CA GLU A 42 -7.62 -14.68 7.70
C GLU A 42 -8.51 -13.53 8.18
N ASP A 43 -9.03 -13.60 9.40
CA ASP A 43 -9.90 -12.54 9.95
C ASP A 43 -9.17 -11.18 10.01
N ALA A 44 -7.94 -11.17 10.52
CA ALA A 44 -7.13 -9.98 10.62
C ALA A 44 -6.73 -9.43 9.23
N LEU A 45 -6.46 -10.32 8.28
CA LEU A 45 -6.20 -9.93 6.89
C LEU A 45 -7.42 -9.26 6.27
N TRP A 46 -8.61 -9.86 6.39
CA TRP A 46 -9.83 -9.32 5.82
C TRP A 46 -10.23 -7.99 6.44
N GLU A 47 -10.03 -7.84 7.75
CA GLU A 47 -10.23 -6.57 8.46
C GLU A 47 -9.30 -5.49 7.91
N SER A 48 -7.99 -5.77 7.81
CA SER A 48 -7.00 -4.81 7.31
C SER A 48 -7.25 -4.40 5.84
N LEU A 49 -7.60 -5.37 4.98
CA LEU A 49 -7.96 -5.10 3.59
C LEU A 49 -9.26 -4.29 3.47
N GLY A 50 -10.26 -4.61 4.29
CA GLY A 50 -11.53 -3.89 4.34
C GLY A 50 -11.34 -2.43 4.78
N HIS A 51 -10.60 -2.22 5.87
CA HIS A 51 -10.25 -0.91 6.37
C HIS A 51 -9.48 -0.09 5.32
N THR A 52 -8.45 -0.68 4.71
CA THR A 52 -7.65 -0.01 3.67
C THR A 52 -8.50 0.39 2.46
N LYS A 53 -9.38 -0.51 2.01
CA LYS A 53 -10.31 -0.21 0.90
C LYS A 53 -11.23 0.96 1.25
N GLY A 54 -11.80 0.99 2.45
CA GLY A 54 -12.63 2.10 2.92
C GLY A 54 -11.85 3.42 2.90
N ALA A 55 -10.66 3.45 3.49
CA ALA A 55 -9.80 4.63 3.52
C ALA A 55 -9.43 5.14 2.11
N VAL A 56 -9.16 4.24 1.17
CA VAL A 56 -8.92 4.61 -0.24
C VAL A 56 -10.17 5.22 -0.88
N GLN A 57 -11.35 4.64 -0.64
CA GLN A 57 -12.60 5.16 -1.18
C GLN A 57 -12.93 6.55 -0.62
N ASP A 58 -12.74 6.74 0.69
CA ASP A 58 -12.97 8.02 1.36
C ASP A 58 -12.01 9.09 0.83
N ALA A 59 -10.72 8.76 0.68
CA ALA A 59 -9.73 9.68 0.11
C ALA A 59 -10.01 10.04 -1.35
N LEU A 60 -10.52 9.09 -2.16
CA LEU A 60 -10.93 9.39 -3.53
C LEU A 60 -12.17 10.28 -3.59
N ALA A 61 -13.10 10.12 -2.65
CA ALA A 61 -14.30 10.95 -2.54
C ALA A 61 -13.98 12.38 -2.06
N ASP A 62 -12.90 12.56 -1.32
CA ASP A 62 -12.37 13.85 -0.87
C ASP A 62 -11.46 14.47 -1.93
N ASP A 63 -12.06 15.13 -2.93
CA ASP A 63 -11.36 15.90 -3.99
C ASP A 63 -10.22 15.13 -4.69
N PHE A 64 -10.39 13.83 -4.90
CA PHE A 64 -9.35 12.94 -5.43
C PHE A 64 -8.03 13.08 -4.67
N ASN A 65 -8.07 13.07 -3.34
CA ASN A 65 -6.90 13.17 -2.47
C ASN A 65 -5.95 11.97 -2.67
N THR A 66 -5.13 12.06 -3.73
CA THR A 66 -4.18 11.03 -4.14
C THR A 66 -3.12 10.77 -3.09
N ARG A 67 -2.77 11.79 -2.30
CA ARG A 67 -1.87 11.63 -1.15
C ARG A 67 -2.49 10.73 -0.09
N GLY A 68 -3.75 10.98 0.28
CA GLY A 68 -4.48 10.14 1.22
C GLY A 68 -4.63 8.69 0.74
N VAL A 69 -4.82 8.49 -0.57
CA VAL A 69 -4.82 7.14 -1.17
C VAL A 69 -3.47 6.45 -0.99
N VAL A 70 -2.36 7.14 -1.29
CA VAL A 70 -1.01 6.59 -1.10
C VAL A 70 -0.76 6.27 0.38
N ASP A 71 -1.14 7.17 1.29
CA ASP A 71 -0.98 6.98 2.73
C ASP A 71 -1.76 5.74 3.22
N ALA A 72 -3.00 5.56 2.76
CA ALA A 72 -3.82 4.39 3.08
C ALA A 72 -3.19 3.07 2.59
N VAL A 73 -2.68 3.04 1.35
CA VAL A 73 -2.00 1.86 0.79
C VAL A 73 -0.69 1.58 1.53
N MET A 74 0.10 2.61 1.85
CA MET A 74 1.34 2.43 2.59
C MET A 74 1.09 1.97 4.03
N GLY A 75 -0.04 2.35 4.63
CA GLY A 75 -0.50 1.81 5.91
C GLY A 75 -0.68 0.29 5.89
N LEU A 76 -1.23 -0.26 4.80
CA LEU A 76 -1.35 -1.71 4.59
C LEU A 76 0.02 -2.38 4.38
N VAL A 77 0.93 -1.73 3.64
CA VAL A 77 2.27 -2.28 3.35
C VAL A 77 3.16 -2.34 4.60
N HIS A 78 2.95 -1.44 5.56
CA HIS A 78 3.77 -1.32 6.77
C HIS A 78 3.19 -2.02 8.01
N HIS A 79 1.96 -2.56 7.92
CA HIS A 79 1.37 -3.42 8.95
C HIS A 79 2.05 -4.79 8.99
#